data_AF-A0A6M2AWX1-F1
#
_entry.id   AF-A0A6M2AWX1-F1
#
_cell.length_a   1.000
_cell.length_b   1.000
_cell.length_c   1.000
_cell.angle_alpha   90.00
_cell.angle_beta   90.00
_cell.angle_gamma   90.00
#
_symmetry.space_group_name_H-M   'P 1'
#
loop_
_entity.id
_entity.type
_entity.pdbx_description
1 polymer ?
#
loop_
_entity_poly.entity_id
_entity_poly.type
_entity_poly.pdbx_seq_one_letter_code
_entity_poly.pdbx_strand_id
1 'polypeptide(L)'
;NGTFTNSAEVVGTTPAGAEVTDISNNDGYVGDNPTVIELCQNAAIAIVKTGVFNDENDNDCSDVDETITYTFTVTNQGNVSLSN
;
A
#
# COMPACT_ATOMS: atom_id res chain seq x y z
N ASN A 1 8.87 -4.91 4.12
CA ASN A 1 7.47 -4.72 4.56
C ASN A 1 7.45 -3.71 5.68
N GLY A 2 6.49 -2.78 5.66
CA GLY A 2 6.29 -1.86 6.78
C GLY A 2 5.70 -2.60 7.98
N THR A 3 6.07 -2.16 9.18
CA THR A 3 5.51 -2.68 10.44
C THR A 3 4.93 -1.53 11.24
N PHE A 4 3.87 -1.81 11.99
CA PHE A 4 3.34 -0.95 13.04
C PHE A 4 3.65 -1.58 14.39
N THR A 5 4.22 -0.80 15.30
CA THR A 5 4.64 -1.26 16.63
C THR A 5 3.97 -0.42 17.69
N ASN A 6 3.34 -1.07 18.67
CA ASN A 6 2.65 -0.40 19.77
C ASN A 6 3.03 -0.99 21.12
N SER A 7 3.23 -0.13 22.12
CA SER A 7 3.40 -0.50 23.52
C SER A 7 2.71 0.53 24.42
N ALA A 8 2.23 0.11 25.57
CA ALA A 8 1.62 0.96 26.59
C ALA A 8 2.34 0.78 27.92
N GLU A 9 2.51 1.86 28.66
CA GLU A 9 3.07 1.86 30.02
C GLU A 9 1.99 2.29 31.01
N VAL A 10 1.90 1.57 32.13
CA VAL A 10 1.03 1.91 33.26
C VAL A 10 1.90 2.20 34.48
N VAL A 11 1.54 3.24 35.22
CA VAL A 11 2.17 3.61 36.50
C VAL A 11 1.11 3.54 37.60
N GLY A 12 1.42 2.81 38.67
CA GLY A 12 0.60 2.73 39.88
C GLY A 12 1.36 3.21 41.10
N THR A 13 0.66 3.77 42.08
CA THR A 13 1.26 4.18 43.36
C THR A 13 0.76 3.26 44.47
N THR A 14 1.68 2.68 45.23
CA THR A 14 1.38 1.84 46.40
C THR A 14 0.83 2.68 47.56
N PRO A 15 0.15 2.08 48.56
CA PRO A 15 -0.32 2.81 49.74
C PRO A 15 0.79 3.50 50.55
N ALA A 16 2.04 3.04 50.43
CA ALA A 16 3.22 3.66 51.04
C ALA A 16 3.82 4.81 50.21
N GLY A 17 3.24 5.12 49.05
CA GLY A 17 3.66 6.20 48.15
C GLY A 17 4.71 5.80 47.11
N ALA A 18 5.20 4.56 47.09
CA ALA A 18 6.14 4.10 46.06
C ALA A 18 5.44 3.84 44.72
N GLU A 19 6.07 4.19 43.61
CA GLU A 19 5.58 3.89 42.26
C GLU A 19 5.98 2.47 41.80
N VAL A 20 5.10 1.84 41.04
CA VAL A 20 5.34 0.61 40.29
C VAL A 20 4.93 0.83 38.86
N THR A 21 5.67 0.27 37.91
CA THR A 21 5.40 0.39 36.48
C THR A 21 5.23 -0.98 35.85
N ASP A 22 4.48 -1.03 34.76
CA ASP A 22 4.30 -2.22 33.93
C ASP A 22 4.18 -1.81 32.45
N ILE A 23 4.82 -2.56 31.56
CA ILE A 23 4.76 -2.34 30.11
C ILE A 23 3.97 -3.48 29.49
N SER A 24 3.07 -3.16 28.57
CA SER A 24 2.25 -4.16 27.90
C SER A 24 3.09 -5.19 27.13
N ASN A 25 2.73 -6.47 27.24
CA ASN A 25 3.29 -7.55 26.43
C ASN A 25 2.40 -7.88 25.22
N ASN A 26 2.99 -8.43 24.16
CA ASN A 26 2.27 -8.90 22.98
C ASN A 26 1.56 -10.25 23.21
N ASP A 27 2.02 -11.07 24.15
CA ASP A 27 1.42 -12.36 24.49
C ASP A 27 1.38 -12.64 26.00
N GLY A 28 0.19 -12.56 26.59
CA GLY A 28 0.01 -12.84 28.03
C GLY A 28 0.37 -11.66 28.93
N TYR A 29 0.76 -11.96 30.18
CA TYR A 29 0.79 -10.97 31.28
C TYR A 29 2.19 -10.70 31.85
N VAL A 30 3.25 -11.29 31.29
CA VAL A 30 4.62 -11.16 31.81
C VAL A 30 5.57 -10.87 30.66
N GLY A 31 6.39 -9.84 30.82
CA GLY A 31 7.33 -9.35 29.80
C GLY A 31 6.88 -8.02 29.20
N ASP A 32 7.75 -7.41 28.41
CA ASP A 32 7.57 -6.04 27.89
C ASP A 32 7.68 -5.99 26.36
N ASN A 33 7.28 -7.06 25.65
CA ASN A 33 7.42 -7.11 24.20
C ASN A 33 6.29 -6.30 23.54
N PRO A 34 6.61 -5.38 22.62
CA PRO A 34 5.59 -4.59 21.94
C PRO A 34 4.75 -5.46 21.02
N THR A 35 3.49 -5.06 20.83
CA THR A 35 2.65 -5.66 19.78
C THR A 35 3.10 -5.14 18.42
N VAL A 36 3.56 -6.05 17.56
CA VAL A 36 4.02 -5.74 16.20
C VAL A 36 3.02 -6.31 15.20
N ILE A 37 2.49 -5.44 14.34
CA ILE A 37 1.61 -5.83 13.23
C ILE A 37 2.35 -5.60 11.92
N GLU A 38 2.45 -6.66 11.11
CA GLU A 38 2.94 -6.55 9.74
C GLU A 38 1.87 -5.96 8.83
N LEU A 39 2.25 -4.97 8.02
CA LEU A 39 1.35 -4.41 7.03
C LEU A 39 1.38 -5.24 5.75
N CYS A 40 0.27 -5.91 5.43
CA CYS A 40 0.12 -6.71 4.22
C CYS A 40 0.51 -5.89 2.98
N GLN A 41 1.38 -6.45 2.15
CA GLN A 41 1.79 -5.87 0.87
C GLN A 41 1.14 -6.67 -0.26
N ASN A 42 0.25 -6.03 -1.00
CA ASN A 42 -0.45 -6.61 -2.14
C ASN A 42 -0.09 -5.81 -3.38
N ALA A 43 0.98 -6.23 -4.06
CA ALA A 43 1.41 -5.61 -5.31
C ALA A 43 0.44 -5.99 -6.44
N ALA A 44 -0.02 -5.01 -7.19
CA ALA A 44 -0.86 -5.20 -8.37
C ALA A 44 -0.68 -4.05 -9.35
N ILE A 45 -0.67 -4.38 -10.63
CA ILE A 45 -0.52 -3.43 -11.72
C ILE A 45 -1.50 -3.80 -12.85
N ALA A 46 -2.11 -2.80 -13.45
CA ALA A 46 -2.93 -2.97 -14.65
C ALA A 46 -2.49 -2.02 -15.75
N ILE A 47 -2.63 -2.48 -16.99
CA ILE A 47 -2.35 -1.70 -18.19
C ILE A 47 -3.56 -1.83 -19.11
N VAL A 48 -4.12 -0.69 -19.51
CA VAL A 48 -5.17 -0.62 -20.52
C VAL A 48 -4.60 0.01 -21.78
N LYS A 49 -4.79 -0.64 -22.92
CA LYS A 49 -4.43 -0.14 -24.24
C LYS A 49 -5.70 0.28 -24.97
N THR A 50 -5.74 1.51 -25.45
CA THR A 50 -6.77 2.00 -26.36
C THR A 50 -6.14 2.39 -27.69
N GLY A 51 -6.90 2.25 -28.77
CA GLY A 51 -6.49 2.65 -30.11
C GLY A 51 -7.55 3.50 -30.77
N VAL A 52 -7.13 4.57 -31.44
CA VAL A 52 -7.98 5.41 -32.29
C VAL A 52 -7.40 5.33 -33.69
N PHE A 53 -8.22 4.89 -34.64
CA PHE A 53 -7.86 4.91 -36.06
C PHE A 53 -7.88 6.36 -36.54
N ASN A 54 -6.84 6.75 -37.25
CA ASN A 54 -6.71 8.06 -37.85
C ASN A 54 -7.05 7.88 -39.33
N ASP A 55 -8.23 8.32 -39.72
CA ASP A 55 -8.61 8.46 -41.12
C ASP A 55 -8.13 9.83 -41.57
N GLU A 56 -7.03 9.88 -42.32
CA GLU A 56 -6.41 11.14 -42.72
C GLU A 56 -7.04 11.73 -43.99
N ASN A 57 -7.87 10.95 -44.68
CA ASN A 57 -8.50 11.36 -45.93
C ASN A 57 -10.05 11.43 -45.89
N ASP A 58 -10.63 11.21 -44.70
CA ASP A 58 -12.06 11.32 -44.36
C ASP A 58 -12.96 10.45 -45.27
N ASN A 59 -12.51 9.23 -45.62
CA ASN A 59 -13.27 8.30 -46.46
C ASN A 59 -13.92 7.12 -45.72
N ASP A 60 -13.83 7.10 -44.39
CA ASP A 60 -14.33 6.05 -43.48
C ASP A 60 -13.76 4.65 -43.79
N CYS A 61 -12.63 4.55 -44.48
CA CYS A 61 -11.94 3.31 -44.83
C CYS A 61 -10.50 3.32 -44.29
N SER A 62 -9.87 2.15 -44.27
CA SER A 62 -8.44 2.05 -43.95
C SER A 62 -7.59 2.03 -45.21
N ASP A 63 -6.70 2.99 -45.35
CA ASP A 63 -5.79 3.10 -46.48
C ASP A 63 -4.33 2.86 -46.10
N VAL A 64 -3.51 2.69 -47.13
CA VAL A 64 -2.05 2.61 -46.97
C VAL A 64 -1.54 3.95 -46.46
N ASP A 65 -0.58 3.88 -45.54
CA ASP A 65 0.06 5.02 -44.87
C ASP A 65 -0.79 5.71 -43.78
N GLU A 66 -2.02 5.25 -43.54
CA GLU A 66 -2.84 5.72 -42.41
C GLU A 66 -2.47 5.05 -41.08
N THR A 67 -2.81 5.68 -39.97
CA THR A 67 -2.25 5.33 -38.65
C THR A 67 -3.28 4.99 -37.57
N ILE A 68 -2.81 4.32 -36.50
CA ILE A 68 -3.59 4.14 -35.27
C ILE A 68 -2.81 4.77 -34.13
N THR A 69 -3.40 5.76 -33.47
CA THR A 69 -2.86 6.31 -32.23
C THR A 69 -3.21 5.41 -31.06
N TYR A 70 -2.19 4.93 -30.36
CA TYR A 70 -2.36 4.12 -29.15
C TYR A 70 -2.09 4.92 -27.89
N THR A 71 -2.98 4.77 -26.90
CA THR A 71 -2.77 5.28 -25.54
C THR A 71 -2.68 4.10 -24.57
N PHE A 72 -1.69 4.17 -23.66
CA PHE A 72 -1.52 3.20 -22.59
C PHE A 72 -1.79 3.88 -21.25
N THR A 73 -2.79 3.41 -20.52
CA THR A 73 -3.05 3.83 -19.14
C THR A 73 -2.49 2.78 -18.21
N VAL A 74 -1.52 3.19 -17.40
CA VAL A 74 -0.92 2.34 -16.36
C VAL A 74 -1.49 2.73 -15.01
N THR A 75 -1.99 1.75 -14.25
CA THR A 75 -2.57 1.98 -12.93
C THR A 75 -1.90 1.08 -11.90
N ASN A 76 -1.38 1.69 -10.84
CA ASN A 76 -1.03 0.96 -9.63
C ASN A 76 -2.32 0.57 -8.92
N GLN A 77 -2.63 -0.73 -8.92
CA GLN A 77 -3.82 -1.27 -8.24
C GLN A 77 -3.49 -1.86 -6.87
N GLY A 78 -2.20 -1.92 -6.53
CA GLY A 78 -1.72 -2.40 -5.25
C GLY A 78 -1.57 -1.29 -4.21
N ASN A 79 -1.13 -1.70 -3.02
CA ASN A 79 -0.70 -0.78 -1.96
C ASN A 79 0.83 -0.64 -1.88
N VAL A 80 1.53 -1.08 -2.93
CA VAL A 80 2.99 -1.01 -3.07
C VAL A 80 3.32 0.01 -4.15
N SER A 81 4.23 0.94 -3.88
CA SER A 81 4.67 1.93 -4.88
C SER A 81 5.38 1.26 -6.06
N LEU A 82 5.16 1.80 -7.27
CA LEU A 82 5.87 1.37 -8.47
C LEU A 82 7.25 2.05 -8.56
N SER A 83 8.26 1.34 -9.07
CA SER A 83 9.61 1.84 -9.33
C SER A 83 10.13 1.32 -10.68
N ASN A 84 11.11 2.02 -11.27
CA ASN A 84 11.79 1.67 -12.53
C ASN A 84 13.09 0.91 -12.24
#